data_AF-A0A952RHQ7-F1
#
_entry.id   AF-A0A952RHQ7-F1
#
_cell.length_a   1.000
_cell.length_b   1.000
_cell.length_c   1.000
_cell.angle_alpha   90.00
_cell.angle_beta   90.00
_cell.angle_gamma   90.00
#
_symmetry.space_group_name_H-M   'P 1'
#
loop_
_entity.id
_entity.type
_entity.pdbx_description
1 polymer ?
#
loop_
_entity_poly.entity_id
_entity_poly.type
_entity_poly.pdbx_seq_one_letter_code
_entity_poly.pdbx_strand_id
1 'polypeptide(L)'
;MVKEYTDEGRWNGRLTGKPLPESDPAIDELPKELRDRLATLWHVRSAMERRVGDSFSVVVGALARRNAAPALQTLAKRAVDDEYRHEELSRLVASRYAGREMPRAARLSLVQPEYKGESQELKDTLTIIGQCVFNETTAGAYLEASLHTAKTKLARAAISELLSDEIDHGRIGWAHLAELTPAQKKQVEPWLLPLAYLNLREWRTQTPYDPGHTAILSEHGEPPTKVLHDALVDALKTLIVPGFKQLGMNTAPLEAWLAAGADTDHPPREFEHATA
;
A
#
# COMPACT_ATOMS: atom_id res chain seq x y z
N MET A 1 27.29 1.30 -5.14
CA MET A 1 25.87 0.87 -5.09
C MET A 1 25.05 2.10 -5.42
N VAL A 2 24.25 2.10 -6.49
CA VAL A 2 23.47 3.28 -6.89
C VAL A 2 22.24 3.34 -5.97
N LYS A 3 22.20 4.36 -5.11
CA LYS A 3 20.98 4.72 -4.37
C LYS A 3 20.01 5.36 -5.37
N GLU A 4 18.78 4.88 -5.38
CA GLU A 4 17.73 5.45 -6.23
C GLU A 4 16.84 6.43 -5.46
N TYR A 5 16.87 6.39 -4.12
CA TYR A 5 16.38 7.47 -3.27
C TYR A 5 17.46 8.55 -3.09
N THR A 6 17.02 9.78 -2.88
CA THR A 6 17.81 11.01 -2.96
C THR A 6 18.41 11.38 -1.60
N ASP A 7 19.55 12.07 -1.62
CA ASP A 7 20.19 12.59 -0.40
C ASP A 7 19.38 13.75 0.23
N GLU A 8 18.45 14.34 -0.52
CA GLU A 8 17.49 15.35 -0.09
C GLU A 8 16.15 14.75 0.38
N GLY A 9 16.02 13.42 0.32
CA GLY A 9 14.85 12.67 0.71
C GLY A 9 14.55 12.73 2.21
N ARG A 10 13.51 12.01 2.64
CA ARG A 10 13.14 11.92 4.05
C ARG A 10 14.36 11.51 4.89
N TRP A 11 14.49 12.11 6.07
CA TRP A 11 15.62 11.90 6.98
C TRP A 11 17.00 12.30 6.45
N ASN A 12 17.07 13.23 5.49
CA ASN A 12 18.28 13.65 4.79
C ASN A 12 18.94 12.46 4.06
N GLY A 13 18.11 11.71 3.29
CA GLY A 13 18.55 10.55 2.53
C GLY A 13 19.02 9.36 3.36
N ARG A 14 18.56 9.26 4.61
CA ARG A 14 18.78 8.07 5.44
C ARG A 14 17.65 7.07 5.22
N LEU A 15 17.98 5.79 5.29
CA LEU A 15 17.03 4.70 5.09
C LEU A 15 15.87 4.72 6.10
N THR A 16 16.16 5.16 7.34
CA THR A 16 15.21 5.19 8.45
C THR A 16 15.42 6.42 9.33
N GLY A 17 14.40 6.85 10.05
CA GLY A 17 14.50 7.97 10.99
C GLY A 17 15.39 7.66 12.18
N LYS A 18 15.39 6.38 12.61
CA LYS A 18 16.23 5.81 13.66
C LYS A 18 17.00 4.60 13.13
N PRO A 19 18.27 4.38 13.52
CA PRO A 19 19.03 3.21 13.08
C PRO A 19 18.29 1.90 13.33
N LEU A 20 18.32 1.00 12.35
CA LEU A 20 17.85 -0.37 12.56
C LEU A 20 18.76 -1.08 13.58
N PRO A 21 18.24 -2.06 14.34
CA PRO A 21 19.07 -2.90 15.20
C PRO A 21 20.18 -3.59 14.39
N GLU A 22 21.42 -3.51 14.86
CA GLU A 22 22.56 -4.17 14.20
C GLU A 22 22.48 -5.70 14.32
N SER A 23 21.92 -6.20 15.42
CA SER A 23 21.71 -7.62 15.72
C SER A 23 20.29 -7.86 16.25
N ASP A 24 19.72 -9.01 15.93
CA ASP A 24 18.45 -9.48 16.49
C ASP A 24 18.56 -10.99 16.78
N PRO A 25 18.87 -11.39 18.03
CA PRO A 25 19.09 -12.80 18.38
C PRO A 25 17.91 -13.72 18.01
N ALA A 26 16.69 -13.19 17.98
CA ALA A 26 15.52 -13.93 17.56
C ALA A 26 15.62 -14.40 16.09
N ILE A 27 16.37 -13.70 15.24
CA ILE A 27 16.68 -14.15 13.87
C ILE A 27 17.71 -15.26 13.88
N ASP A 28 18.73 -15.17 14.73
CA ASP A 28 19.82 -16.16 14.79
C ASP A 28 19.33 -17.52 15.31
N GLU A 29 18.33 -17.50 16.20
CA GLU A 29 17.67 -18.68 16.78
C GLU A 29 16.72 -19.40 15.80
N LEU A 30 16.35 -18.78 14.67
CA LEU A 30 15.44 -19.39 13.70
C LEU A 30 16.08 -20.58 12.97
N PRO A 31 15.32 -21.67 12.76
CA PRO A 31 15.64 -22.68 11.76
C PRO A 31 15.89 -22.05 10.39
N LYS A 32 16.81 -22.64 9.62
CA LYS A 32 17.22 -22.11 8.32
C LYS A 32 16.02 -21.95 7.38
N GLU A 33 15.09 -22.90 7.41
CA GLU A 33 13.91 -22.93 6.56
C GLU A 33 12.99 -21.73 6.83
N LEU A 34 12.81 -21.34 8.09
CA LEU A 34 12.02 -20.17 8.46
C LEU A 34 12.74 -18.87 8.09
N ARG A 35 14.06 -18.81 8.26
CA ARG A 35 14.85 -17.66 7.81
C ARG A 35 14.77 -17.47 6.30
N ASP A 36 14.94 -18.54 5.52
CA ASP A 36 14.86 -18.49 4.06
C ASP A 36 13.46 -18.03 3.61
N ARG A 37 12.41 -18.49 4.29
CA ARG A 37 11.03 -18.07 4.01
C ARG A 37 10.81 -16.58 4.30
N LEU A 38 11.24 -16.09 5.47
CA LEU A 38 11.14 -14.66 5.81
C LEU A 38 11.97 -13.80 4.87
N ALA A 39 13.18 -14.25 4.50
CA ALA A 39 14.00 -13.58 3.50
C ALA A 39 13.26 -13.45 2.17
N THR A 40 12.56 -14.50 1.74
CA THR A 40 11.77 -14.49 0.50
C THR A 40 10.59 -13.53 0.59
N LEU A 41 9.84 -13.54 1.70
CA LEU A 41 8.69 -12.65 1.90
C LEU A 41 9.09 -11.16 1.87
N TRP A 42 10.16 -10.81 2.59
CA TRP A 42 10.69 -9.44 2.58
C TRP A 42 11.30 -9.04 1.23
N HIS A 43 11.85 -10.00 0.47
CA HIS A 43 12.37 -9.73 -0.88
C HIS A 43 11.25 -9.51 -1.90
N VAL A 44 10.15 -10.25 -1.79
CA VAL A 44 8.92 -9.99 -2.56
C VAL A 44 8.36 -8.62 -2.22
N ARG A 45 8.30 -8.25 -0.93
CA ARG A 45 7.88 -6.91 -0.51
C ARG A 45 8.74 -5.84 -1.15
N SER A 46 10.07 -5.98 -1.15
CA SER A 46 10.98 -5.06 -1.85
C SER A 46 10.58 -4.84 -3.32
N ALA A 47 10.23 -5.89 -4.05
CA ALA A 47 9.74 -5.79 -5.43
C ALA A 47 8.40 -5.04 -5.54
N MET A 48 7.51 -5.24 -4.56
CA MET A 48 6.22 -4.57 -4.47
C MET A 48 6.39 -3.07 -4.21
N GLU A 49 7.20 -2.67 -3.23
CA GLU A 49 7.46 -1.24 -2.93
C GLU A 49 8.03 -0.53 -4.16
N ARG A 50 8.92 -1.19 -4.91
CA ARG A 50 9.43 -0.60 -6.16
C ARG A 50 8.31 -0.32 -7.16
N ARG A 51 7.34 -1.22 -7.31
CA ARG A 51 6.18 -1.02 -8.18
C ARG A 51 5.24 0.06 -7.65
N VAL A 52 5.13 0.22 -6.33
CA VAL A 52 4.37 1.32 -5.71
C VAL A 52 5.03 2.66 -6.05
N GLY A 53 6.37 2.77 -6.00
CA GLY A 53 7.10 3.96 -6.45
C GLY A 53 6.87 4.31 -7.93
N ASP A 54 6.79 3.29 -8.80
CA ASP A 54 6.40 3.46 -10.20
C ASP A 54 4.95 4.02 -10.32
N SER A 55 4.04 3.56 -9.46
CA SER A 55 2.65 4.05 -9.41
C SER A 55 2.59 5.50 -8.92
N PHE A 56 3.37 5.87 -7.90
CA PHE A 56 3.46 7.27 -7.46
C PHE A 56 4.01 8.21 -8.52
N SER A 57 4.89 7.74 -9.40
CA SER A 57 5.34 8.54 -10.55
C SER A 57 4.17 8.89 -11.49
N VAL A 58 3.20 8.00 -11.62
CA VAL A 58 1.94 8.28 -12.35
C VAL A 58 1.08 9.29 -11.58
N VAL A 59 0.95 9.13 -10.25
CA VAL A 59 0.21 10.06 -9.37
C VAL A 59 0.78 11.48 -9.47
N VAL A 60 2.11 11.64 -9.48
CA VAL A 60 2.77 12.94 -9.67
C VAL A 60 2.34 13.58 -10.99
N GLY A 61 2.34 12.81 -12.08
CA GLY A 61 1.87 13.29 -13.39
C GLY A 61 0.38 13.65 -13.39
N ALA A 62 -0.46 12.88 -12.71
CA ALA A 62 -1.89 13.15 -12.57
C ALA A 62 -2.14 14.44 -11.78
N LEU A 63 -1.52 14.61 -10.62
CA LEU A 63 -1.64 15.83 -9.80
C LEU A 63 -1.18 17.07 -10.57
N ALA A 64 -0.10 16.97 -11.35
CA ALA A 64 0.36 18.06 -12.20
C ALA A 64 -0.68 18.45 -13.26
N ARG A 65 -1.28 17.48 -13.97
CA ARG A 65 -2.34 17.75 -14.96
C ARG A 65 -3.61 18.31 -14.34
N ARG A 66 -3.91 17.94 -13.09
CA ARG A 66 -5.02 18.50 -12.30
C ARG A 66 -4.71 19.90 -11.75
N ASN A 67 -3.49 20.42 -11.93
CA ASN A 67 -3.00 21.64 -11.29
C ASN A 67 -3.24 21.64 -9.77
N ALA A 68 -3.03 20.48 -9.12
CA ALA A 68 -3.23 20.33 -7.69
C ALA A 68 -2.31 21.27 -6.88
N ALA A 69 -2.68 21.55 -5.63
CA ALA A 69 -1.91 22.43 -4.76
C ALA A 69 -0.41 22.06 -4.71
N PRO A 70 0.52 23.05 -4.74
CA PRO A 70 1.96 22.76 -4.76
C PRO A 70 2.42 21.85 -3.62
N ALA A 71 1.82 21.97 -2.44
CA ALA A 71 2.12 21.12 -1.29
C ALA A 71 1.82 19.62 -1.58
N LEU A 72 0.72 19.31 -2.27
CA LEU A 72 0.37 17.94 -2.66
C LEU A 72 1.33 17.40 -3.72
N GLN A 73 1.72 18.22 -4.69
CA GLN A 73 2.72 17.82 -5.68
C GLN A 73 4.08 17.52 -5.04
N THR A 74 4.51 18.34 -4.06
CA THR A 74 5.72 18.09 -3.29
C THR A 74 5.62 16.79 -2.49
N LEU A 75 4.49 16.56 -1.83
CA LEU A 75 4.25 15.34 -1.05
C LEU A 75 4.26 14.08 -1.94
N ALA A 76 3.64 14.13 -3.12
CA ALA A 76 3.64 13.01 -4.06
C ALA A 76 5.03 12.73 -4.66
N LYS A 77 5.84 13.76 -4.92
CA LYS A 77 7.24 13.57 -5.34
C LYS A 77 8.08 12.93 -4.24
N ARG A 78 7.84 13.32 -2.98
CA ARG A 78 8.46 12.69 -1.82
C ARG A 78 8.02 11.23 -1.70
N ALA A 79 6.76 10.90 -1.93
CA ALA A 79 6.27 9.52 -1.89
C ALA A 79 7.03 8.60 -2.86
N VAL A 80 7.38 9.07 -4.08
CA VAL A 80 8.26 8.29 -4.99
C VAL A 80 9.60 7.93 -4.34
N ASP A 81 10.22 8.90 -3.66
CA ASP A 81 11.48 8.72 -2.94
C ASP A 81 11.33 7.79 -1.72
N ASP A 82 10.25 7.96 -0.97
CA ASP A 82 9.86 7.13 0.16
C ASP A 82 9.73 5.66 -0.29
N GLU A 83 9.10 5.37 -1.44
CA GLU A 83 8.97 4.00 -1.95
C GLU A 83 10.29 3.36 -2.40
N TYR A 84 11.20 4.14 -2.97
CA TYR A 84 12.54 3.63 -3.30
C TYR A 84 13.36 3.35 -2.04
N ARG A 85 13.10 4.10 -0.96
CA ARG A 85 13.63 3.82 0.36
C ARG A 85 12.98 2.58 0.99
N HIS A 86 11.67 2.38 0.81
CA HIS A 86 10.95 1.18 1.26
C HIS A 86 11.45 -0.09 0.56
N GLU A 87 11.72 -0.02 -0.75
CA GLU A 87 12.35 -1.10 -1.53
C GLU A 87 13.67 -1.52 -0.86
N GLU A 88 14.54 -0.55 -0.59
CA GLU A 88 15.86 -0.81 0.00
C GLU A 88 15.76 -1.32 1.45
N LEU A 89 14.83 -0.77 2.23
CA LEU A 89 14.59 -1.21 3.60
C LEU A 89 14.16 -2.68 3.61
N SER A 90 13.20 -3.03 2.77
CA SER A 90 12.71 -4.40 2.63
C SER A 90 13.82 -5.36 2.15
N ARG A 91 14.65 -4.93 1.19
CA ARG A 91 15.82 -5.71 0.74
C ARG A 91 16.84 -5.91 1.85
N LEU A 92 17.10 -4.90 2.67
CA LEU A 92 18.03 -5.00 3.80
C LEU A 92 17.50 -6.00 4.84
N VAL A 93 16.22 -5.94 5.19
CA VAL A 93 15.59 -6.90 6.11
C VAL A 93 15.66 -8.32 5.53
N ALA A 94 15.34 -8.50 4.24
CA ALA A 94 15.51 -9.77 3.56
C ALA A 94 16.95 -10.31 3.65
N SER A 95 17.94 -9.42 3.48
CA SER A 95 19.36 -9.76 3.59
C SER A 95 19.76 -10.21 4.99
N ARG A 96 19.17 -9.61 6.04
CA ARG A 96 19.39 -10.02 7.43
C ARG A 96 18.88 -11.43 7.69
N TYR A 97 17.67 -11.76 7.25
CA TYR A 97 17.16 -13.12 7.35
C TYR A 97 17.97 -14.12 6.52
N ALA A 98 18.40 -13.74 5.31
CA ALA A 98 19.18 -14.62 4.44
C ALA A 98 20.62 -14.88 4.94
N GLY A 99 21.13 -14.08 5.88
CA GLY A 99 22.52 -14.12 6.32
C GLY A 99 23.53 -13.69 5.24
N ARG A 100 23.05 -13.05 4.16
CA ARG A 100 23.86 -12.55 3.04
C ARG A 100 23.16 -11.38 2.38
N GLU A 101 23.91 -10.58 1.63
CA GLU A 101 23.30 -9.56 0.80
C GLU A 101 22.38 -10.17 -0.27
N MET A 102 21.13 -9.71 -0.31
CA MET A 102 20.17 -10.04 -1.34
C MET A 102 20.31 -9.07 -2.51
N PRO A 103 20.23 -9.54 -3.76
CA PRO A 103 20.21 -8.65 -4.91
C PRO A 103 18.96 -7.76 -4.87
N ARG A 104 18.97 -6.66 -5.63
CA ARG A 104 17.71 -5.93 -5.90
C ARG A 104 16.69 -6.88 -6.53
N ALA A 105 15.44 -6.73 -6.14
CA ALA A 105 14.38 -7.56 -6.67
C ALA A 105 14.13 -7.24 -8.16
N ALA A 106 13.59 -8.23 -8.88
CA ALA A 106 13.17 -7.99 -10.26
C ALA A 106 12.03 -6.97 -10.27
N ARG A 107 12.07 -6.03 -11.22
CA ARG A 107 11.03 -5.01 -11.34
C ARG A 107 9.73 -5.66 -11.79
N LEU A 108 8.68 -5.49 -10.99
CA LEU A 108 7.34 -5.94 -11.34
C LEU A 108 6.70 -4.96 -12.33
N SER A 109 5.90 -5.48 -13.26
CA SER A 109 5.13 -4.64 -14.18
C SER A 109 4.03 -3.89 -13.44
N LEU A 110 3.92 -2.58 -13.71
CA LEU A 110 2.79 -1.76 -13.30
C LEU A 110 1.69 -1.85 -14.37
N VAL A 111 0.52 -2.34 -14.00
CA VAL A 111 -0.68 -2.33 -14.84
C VAL A 111 -1.64 -1.30 -14.24
N GLN A 112 -1.89 -0.22 -14.98
CA GLN A 112 -2.84 0.80 -14.56
C GLN A 112 -4.27 0.38 -14.91
N PRO A 113 -5.28 0.65 -14.07
CA PRO A 113 -6.68 0.43 -14.42
C PRO A 113 -7.07 1.19 -15.68
N GLU A 114 -7.82 0.52 -16.56
CA GLU A 114 -8.40 1.15 -17.75
C GLU A 114 -9.73 1.81 -17.38
N TYR A 115 -9.74 3.13 -17.27
CA TYR A 115 -10.98 3.92 -17.09
C TYR A 115 -11.59 4.28 -18.46
N LYS A 116 -12.10 3.28 -19.19
CA LYS A 116 -12.58 3.46 -20.58
C LYS A 116 -13.72 4.48 -20.66
N GLY A 117 -13.78 5.21 -21.77
CA GLY A 117 -14.81 6.22 -22.02
C GLY A 117 -14.67 7.52 -21.20
N GLU A 118 -13.88 7.53 -20.13
CA GLU A 118 -13.81 8.70 -19.24
C GLU A 118 -12.87 9.81 -19.71
N SER A 119 -13.16 11.02 -19.25
CA SER A 119 -12.34 12.21 -19.47
C SER A 119 -10.97 12.08 -18.80
N GLN A 120 -9.95 12.75 -19.33
CA GLN A 120 -8.61 12.72 -18.72
C GLN A 120 -8.62 13.26 -17.28
N GLU A 121 -9.44 14.27 -16.97
CA GLU A 121 -9.55 14.80 -15.61
C GLU A 121 -10.08 13.77 -14.61
N LEU A 122 -11.10 13.00 -15.01
CA LEU A 122 -11.64 11.94 -14.15
C LEU A 122 -10.63 10.80 -14.01
N LYS A 123 -9.99 10.39 -15.10
CA LYS A 123 -8.90 9.39 -15.09
C LYS A 123 -7.81 9.74 -14.08
N ASP A 124 -7.32 10.97 -14.15
CA ASP A 124 -6.27 11.46 -13.24
C ASP A 124 -6.76 11.42 -11.79
N THR A 125 -8.00 11.84 -11.54
CA THR A 125 -8.62 11.80 -10.21
C THR A 125 -8.77 10.38 -9.69
N LEU A 126 -9.23 9.44 -10.53
CA LEU A 126 -9.39 8.03 -10.17
C LEU A 126 -8.04 7.36 -9.93
N THR A 127 -7.00 7.69 -10.68
CA THR A 127 -5.63 7.23 -10.41
C THR A 127 -5.14 7.69 -9.05
N ILE A 128 -5.34 8.98 -8.71
CA ILE A 128 -4.94 9.52 -7.39
C ILE A 128 -5.70 8.83 -6.26
N ILE A 129 -7.02 8.66 -6.40
CA ILE A 129 -7.86 8.03 -5.38
C ILE A 129 -7.55 6.53 -5.26
N GLY A 130 -7.45 5.82 -6.38
CA GLY A 130 -7.13 4.39 -6.42
C GLY A 130 -5.79 4.08 -5.74
N GLN A 131 -4.75 4.86 -6.04
CA GLN A 131 -3.46 4.71 -5.37
C GLN A 131 -3.55 5.20 -3.92
N CYS A 132 -3.79 6.48 -3.68
CA CYS A 132 -3.59 7.04 -2.34
C CYS A 132 -4.73 6.70 -1.36
N VAL A 133 -5.99 6.83 -1.76
CA VAL A 133 -7.10 6.54 -0.84
C VAL A 133 -7.27 5.04 -0.63
N PHE A 134 -7.26 4.23 -1.69
CA PHE A 134 -7.46 2.79 -1.53
C PHE A 134 -6.15 2.04 -1.23
N ASN A 135 -5.15 2.10 -2.10
CA ASN A 135 -3.93 1.30 -1.93
C ASN A 135 -3.15 1.67 -0.66
N GLU A 136 -2.78 2.93 -0.46
CA GLU A 136 -1.92 3.33 0.67
C GLU A 136 -2.63 3.25 2.02
N THR A 137 -3.92 3.60 2.06
CA THR A 137 -4.70 3.47 3.31
C THR A 137 -4.84 1.98 3.71
N THR A 138 -5.04 1.08 2.75
CA THR A 138 -5.07 -0.36 3.04
C THR A 138 -3.69 -0.95 3.30
N ALA A 139 -2.63 -0.43 2.67
CA ALA A 139 -1.23 -0.76 3.01
C ALA A 139 -0.91 -0.39 4.46
N GLY A 140 -1.36 0.79 4.92
CA GLY A 140 -1.28 1.18 6.32
C GLY A 140 -1.93 0.17 7.26
N ALA A 141 -3.16 -0.28 6.96
CA ALA A 141 -3.85 -1.29 7.75
C ALA A 141 -3.14 -2.66 7.74
N TYR A 142 -2.57 -3.06 6.60
CA TYR A 142 -1.73 -4.25 6.49
C TYR A 142 -0.50 -4.14 7.42
N LEU A 143 0.20 -3.01 7.38
CA LEU A 143 1.38 -2.78 8.21
C LEU A 143 1.04 -2.66 9.71
N GLU A 144 -0.10 -2.07 10.06
CA GLU A 144 -0.60 -2.04 11.44
C GLU A 144 -0.86 -3.46 11.97
N ALA A 145 -1.50 -4.32 11.18
CA ALA A 145 -1.71 -5.73 11.53
C ALA A 145 -0.38 -6.50 11.67
N SER A 146 0.57 -6.28 10.76
CA SER A 146 1.94 -6.78 10.87
C SER A 146 2.62 -6.32 12.15
N LEU A 147 2.56 -5.03 12.47
CA LEU A 147 3.21 -4.45 13.64
C LEU A 147 2.58 -4.93 14.96
N HIS A 148 1.27 -5.15 14.98
CA HIS A 148 0.54 -5.65 16.14
C HIS A 148 1.04 -7.04 16.58
N THR A 149 1.42 -7.88 15.62
CA THR A 149 1.90 -9.25 15.90
C THR A 149 3.43 -9.33 16.02
N ALA A 150 4.16 -8.41 15.39
CA ALA A 150 5.61 -8.37 15.42
C ALA A 150 6.18 -8.17 16.83
N LYS A 151 7.08 -9.07 17.23
CA LYS A 151 7.82 -9.06 18.51
C LYS A 151 9.31 -8.80 18.33
N THR A 152 9.89 -9.18 17.19
CA THR A 152 11.34 -9.00 16.97
C THR A 152 11.71 -7.55 16.72
N LYS A 153 12.93 -7.17 17.12
CA LYS A 153 13.37 -5.77 17.08
C LYS A 153 13.48 -5.27 15.64
N LEU A 154 14.04 -6.09 14.75
CA LEU A 154 14.22 -5.72 13.34
C LEU A 154 12.87 -5.56 12.63
N ALA A 155 11.97 -6.54 12.77
CA ALA A 155 10.66 -6.48 12.11
C ALA A 155 9.86 -5.26 12.59
N ARG A 156 9.79 -5.05 13.91
CA ARG A 156 9.09 -3.89 14.48
C ARG A 156 9.67 -2.57 14.00
N ALA A 157 11.00 -2.44 13.97
CA ALA A 157 11.66 -1.21 13.52
C ALA A 157 11.38 -0.94 12.03
N ALA A 158 11.51 -1.95 11.17
CA ALA A 158 11.26 -1.80 9.74
C ALA A 158 9.79 -1.51 9.43
N ILE A 159 8.85 -2.27 10.01
CA ILE A 159 7.41 -2.06 9.79
C ILE A 159 6.96 -0.70 10.32
N SER A 160 7.47 -0.27 11.47
CA SER A 160 7.13 1.06 12.01
C SER A 160 7.63 2.19 11.12
N GLU A 161 8.77 2.01 10.45
CA GLU A 161 9.29 2.99 9.50
C GLU A 161 8.36 3.08 8.28
N LEU A 162 8.09 1.95 7.61
CA LEU A 162 7.17 1.88 6.46
C LEU A 162 5.81 2.51 6.80
N LEU A 163 5.21 2.11 7.93
CA LEU A 163 3.90 2.61 8.35
C LEU A 163 3.89 4.14 8.57
N SER A 164 5.01 4.72 8.97
CA SER A 164 5.10 6.18 9.19
C SER A 164 5.01 7.01 7.92
N ASP A 165 5.25 6.38 6.77
CA ASP A 165 5.19 6.97 5.44
C ASP A 165 3.79 6.77 4.82
N GLU A 166 3.23 5.55 4.95
CA GLU A 166 1.89 5.20 4.43
C GLU A 166 0.78 6.16 4.86
N ILE A 167 0.86 6.68 6.09
CA ILE A 167 -0.11 7.66 6.60
C ILE A 167 -0.12 8.94 5.75
N ASP A 168 1.07 9.43 5.38
CA ASP A 168 1.20 10.62 4.54
C ASP A 168 0.86 10.32 3.08
N HIS A 169 1.19 9.13 2.60
CA HIS A 169 0.84 8.65 1.27
C HIS A 169 -0.69 8.64 1.08
N GLY A 170 -1.41 8.07 2.04
CA GLY A 170 -2.87 8.10 2.03
C GLY A 170 -3.47 9.50 2.06
N ARG A 171 -2.87 10.42 2.83
CA ARG A 171 -3.33 11.81 2.94
C ARG A 171 -3.32 12.57 1.61
N ILE A 172 -2.44 12.23 0.66
CA ILE A 172 -2.41 12.85 -0.67
C ILE A 172 -3.78 12.72 -1.35
N GLY A 173 -4.34 11.50 -1.34
CA GLY A 173 -5.61 11.20 -1.98
C GLY A 173 -6.79 11.87 -1.30
N TRP A 174 -6.80 11.85 0.03
CA TRP A 174 -7.85 12.51 0.82
C TRP A 174 -7.86 14.03 0.63
N ALA A 175 -6.68 14.66 0.57
CA ALA A 175 -6.57 16.08 0.33
C ALA A 175 -7.03 16.45 -1.09
N HIS A 176 -6.60 15.70 -2.11
CA HIS A 176 -7.09 15.90 -3.49
C HIS A 176 -8.61 15.77 -3.58
N LEU A 177 -9.19 14.78 -2.92
CA LEU A 177 -10.63 14.55 -2.91
C LEU A 177 -11.41 15.67 -2.19
N ALA A 178 -10.82 16.26 -1.14
CA ALA A 178 -11.42 17.38 -0.42
C ALA A 178 -11.49 18.66 -1.28
N GLU A 179 -10.57 18.84 -2.22
CA GLU A 179 -10.53 19.97 -3.15
C GLU A 179 -11.53 19.86 -4.31
N LEU A 180 -12.11 18.67 -4.54
CA LEU A 180 -13.07 18.46 -5.62
C LEU A 180 -14.40 19.20 -5.36
N THR A 181 -14.94 19.77 -6.43
CA THR A 181 -16.30 20.34 -6.43
C THR A 181 -17.35 19.23 -6.23
N PRO A 182 -18.58 19.58 -5.80
CA PRO A 182 -19.67 18.61 -5.71
C PRO A 182 -19.93 17.85 -7.01
N ALA A 183 -19.85 18.52 -8.16
CA ALA A 183 -20.05 17.89 -9.47
C ALA A 183 -18.96 16.86 -9.80
N GLN A 184 -17.69 17.17 -9.50
CA GLN A 184 -16.58 16.22 -9.67
C GLN A 184 -16.71 15.03 -8.72
N LYS A 185 -17.10 15.25 -7.46
CA LYS A 185 -17.36 14.15 -6.52
C LYS A 185 -18.46 13.21 -7.04
N LYS A 186 -19.53 13.74 -7.65
CA LYS A 186 -20.57 12.94 -8.30
C LYS A 186 -20.06 12.09 -9.48
N GLN A 187 -19.02 12.53 -10.17
CA GLN A 187 -18.38 11.71 -11.22
C GLN A 187 -17.53 10.57 -10.64
N VAL A 188 -16.98 10.74 -9.44
CA VAL A 188 -16.17 9.72 -8.75
C VAL A 188 -17.04 8.66 -8.04
N GLU A 189 -18.21 9.02 -7.52
CA GLU A 189 -19.09 8.13 -6.76
C GLU A 189 -19.32 6.73 -7.40
N PRO A 190 -19.59 6.61 -8.72
CA PRO A 190 -19.76 5.30 -9.37
C PRO A 190 -18.53 4.39 -9.31
N TRP A 191 -17.34 4.98 -9.11
CA TRP A 191 -16.06 4.28 -9.10
C TRP A 191 -15.61 3.83 -7.71
N LEU A 192 -16.27 4.26 -6.63
CA LEU A 192 -15.85 3.89 -5.27
C LEU A 192 -15.89 2.37 -5.03
N LEU A 193 -16.97 1.71 -5.46
CA LEU A 193 -17.09 0.26 -5.36
C LEU A 193 -16.11 -0.45 -6.30
N PRO A 194 -15.98 -0.08 -7.59
CA PRO A 194 -14.99 -0.68 -8.47
C PRO A 194 -13.55 -0.59 -7.95
N LEU A 195 -13.13 0.58 -7.47
CA LEU A 195 -11.79 0.78 -6.91
C LEU A 195 -11.57 -0.07 -5.65
N ALA A 196 -12.54 -0.11 -4.73
CA ALA A 196 -12.46 -0.93 -3.53
C ALA A 196 -12.35 -2.43 -3.85
N TYR A 197 -13.16 -2.92 -4.78
CA TYR A 197 -13.14 -4.31 -5.21
C TYR A 197 -11.80 -4.69 -5.85
N LEU A 198 -11.31 -3.89 -6.81
CA LEU A 198 -10.04 -4.16 -7.49
C LEU A 198 -8.88 -4.17 -6.51
N ASN A 199 -8.84 -3.18 -5.61
CA ASN A 199 -7.81 -3.08 -4.59
C ASN A 199 -7.83 -4.30 -3.65
N LEU A 200 -8.99 -4.65 -3.09
CA LEU A 200 -9.10 -5.79 -2.18
C LEU A 200 -8.77 -7.12 -2.87
N ARG A 201 -9.20 -7.30 -4.13
CA ARG A 201 -8.88 -8.50 -4.92
C ARG A 201 -7.38 -8.62 -5.17
N GLU A 202 -6.71 -7.53 -5.51
CA GLU A 202 -5.27 -7.52 -5.73
C GLU A 202 -4.51 -7.89 -4.44
N TRP A 203 -4.90 -7.29 -3.31
CA TRP A 203 -4.33 -7.66 -2.00
C TRP A 203 -4.51 -9.14 -1.67
N ARG A 204 -5.71 -9.69 -1.84
CA ARG A 204 -5.99 -11.12 -1.60
C ARG A 204 -5.19 -12.02 -2.54
N THR A 205 -4.98 -11.60 -3.77
CA THR A 205 -4.13 -12.31 -4.75
C THR A 205 -2.67 -12.36 -4.31
N GLN A 206 -2.17 -11.24 -3.77
CA GLN A 206 -0.78 -11.12 -3.29
C GLN A 206 -0.55 -11.74 -1.92
N THR A 207 -1.62 -11.95 -1.15
CA THR A 207 -1.60 -12.57 0.18
C THR A 207 -2.48 -13.82 0.19
N PRO A 208 -2.14 -14.86 -0.58
CA PRO A 208 -2.95 -16.08 -0.64
C PRO A 208 -2.97 -16.79 0.71
N TYR A 209 -3.95 -17.69 0.91
CA TYR A 209 -4.00 -18.53 2.09
C TYR A 209 -2.74 -19.39 2.21
N ASP A 210 -2.10 -19.31 3.38
CA ASP A 210 -0.88 -20.05 3.68
C ASP A 210 -1.14 -21.12 4.75
N PRO A 211 -1.35 -22.39 4.38
CA PRO A 211 -1.57 -23.47 5.35
C PRO A 211 -0.33 -23.78 6.20
N GLY A 212 0.86 -23.34 5.76
CA GLY A 212 2.13 -23.52 6.48
C GLY A 212 2.43 -22.37 7.44
N HIS A 213 1.48 -21.47 7.69
CA HIS A 213 1.66 -20.35 8.62
C HIS A 213 1.95 -20.83 10.04
N THR A 214 2.84 -20.13 10.75
CA THR A 214 3.18 -20.43 12.16
C THR A 214 3.19 -19.17 13.00
N ALA A 215 3.04 -19.29 14.32
CA ALA A 215 3.10 -18.15 15.24
C ALA A 215 4.43 -17.38 15.12
N ILE A 216 5.53 -18.09 14.87
CA ILE A 216 6.86 -17.50 14.68
C ILE A 216 6.87 -16.50 13.52
N LEU A 217 6.21 -16.78 12.40
CA LEU A 217 6.15 -15.82 11.29
C LEU A 217 5.49 -14.51 11.71
N SER A 218 4.43 -14.59 12.53
CA SER A 218 3.74 -13.41 13.06
C SER A 218 4.59 -12.62 14.04
N GLU A 219 5.36 -13.30 14.88
CA GLU A 219 6.35 -12.64 15.75
C GLU A 219 7.43 -11.90 14.94
N HIS A 220 7.66 -12.31 13.69
CA HIS A 220 8.57 -11.67 12.74
C HIS A 220 7.86 -10.71 11.75
N GLY A 221 6.59 -10.36 12.00
CA GLY A 221 5.87 -9.32 11.27
C GLY A 221 5.07 -9.79 10.06
N GLU A 222 4.87 -11.10 9.91
CA GLU A 222 4.03 -11.71 8.88
C GLU A 222 2.79 -12.33 9.55
N PRO A 223 1.64 -11.65 9.60
CA PRO A 223 0.42 -12.19 10.19
C PRO A 223 -0.19 -13.32 9.35
N PRO A 224 -1.09 -14.14 9.93
CA PRO A 224 -1.87 -15.09 9.13
C PRO A 224 -2.72 -14.36 8.08
N THR A 225 -2.90 -14.98 6.91
CA THR A 225 -3.70 -14.43 5.80
C THR A 225 -5.07 -13.89 6.25
N LYS A 226 -5.76 -14.64 7.12
CA LYS A 226 -7.06 -14.22 7.65
C LYS A 226 -6.99 -12.89 8.40
N VAL A 227 -5.97 -12.69 9.23
CA VAL A 227 -5.77 -11.45 10.00
C VAL A 227 -5.54 -10.27 9.05
N LEU A 228 -4.74 -10.47 8.00
CA LEU A 228 -4.51 -9.46 6.97
C LEU A 228 -5.81 -9.11 6.24
N HIS A 229 -6.54 -10.11 5.75
CA HIS A 229 -7.79 -9.88 5.01
C HIS A 229 -8.87 -9.21 5.88
N ASP A 230 -8.95 -9.59 7.17
CA ASP A 230 -9.86 -8.95 8.12
C ASP A 230 -9.47 -7.47 8.32
N ALA A 231 -8.17 -7.15 8.45
CA ALA A 231 -7.68 -5.77 8.60
C ALA A 231 -7.96 -4.90 7.34
N LEU A 232 -7.80 -5.47 6.14
CA LEU A 232 -8.11 -4.78 4.88
C LEU A 232 -9.60 -4.43 4.78
N VAL A 233 -10.48 -5.38 5.13
CA VAL A 233 -11.93 -5.16 5.15
C VAL A 233 -12.32 -4.17 6.25
N ASP A 234 -11.65 -4.23 7.40
CA ASP A 234 -11.88 -3.27 8.49
C ASP A 234 -11.52 -1.85 8.04
N ALA A 235 -10.36 -1.63 7.43
CA ALA A 235 -9.95 -0.32 6.91
C ALA A 235 -10.97 0.29 5.93
N LEU A 236 -11.57 -0.55 5.07
CA LEU A 236 -12.66 -0.12 4.19
C LEU A 236 -13.88 0.38 4.99
N LYS A 237 -14.25 -0.34 6.06
CA LYS A 237 -15.42 -0.06 6.90
C LYS A 237 -15.23 1.10 7.88
N THR A 238 -14.05 1.18 8.50
CA THR A 238 -13.80 2.04 9.67
C THR A 238 -13.07 3.32 9.32
N LEU A 239 -12.41 3.38 8.16
CA LEU A 239 -11.64 4.55 7.72
C LEU A 239 -12.10 5.08 6.35
N ILE A 240 -12.10 4.24 5.31
CA ILE A 240 -12.35 4.70 3.94
C ILE A 240 -13.81 5.12 3.72
N VAL A 241 -14.79 4.26 4.06
CA VAL A 241 -16.22 4.61 3.95
C VAL A 241 -16.58 5.85 4.79
N PRO A 242 -16.19 5.94 6.08
CA PRO A 242 -16.42 7.15 6.87
C PRO A 242 -15.76 8.40 6.27
N GLY A 243 -14.54 8.29 5.73
CA GLY A 243 -13.85 9.40 5.06
C GLY A 243 -14.62 9.92 3.84
N PHE A 244 -15.13 9.03 2.98
CA PHE A 244 -15.97 9.43 1.85
C PHE A 244 -17.28 10.10 2.30
N LYS A 245 -17.93 9.58 3.35
CA LYS A 245 -19.14 10.20 3.93
C LYS A 245 -18.87 11.59 4.48
N GLN A 246 -17.75 11.78 5.17
CA GLN A 246 -17.33 13.09 5.69
C GLN A 246 -17.15 14.11 4.56
N LEU A 247 -16.76 13.66 3.36
CA LEU A 247 -16.63 14.51 2.17
C LEU A 247 -17.93 14.67 1.36
N GLY A 248 -19.05 14.14 1.87
CA GLY A 248 -20.39 14.26 1.28
C GLY A 248 -20.65 13.32 0.10
N MET A 249 -19.89 12.24 -0.03
CA MET A 249 -20.04 11.29 -1.14
C MET A 249 -21.03 10.17 -0.81
N ASN A 250 -21.73 9.69 -1.83
CA ASN A 250 -22.60 8.52 -1.72
C ASN A 250 -21.79 7.21 -1.68
N THR A 251 -21.79 6.55 -0.53
CA THR A 251 -21.10 5.27 -0.30
C THR A 251 -22.02 4.06 -0.30
N ALA A 252 -23.33 4.23 -0.55
CA ALA A 252 -24.31 3.16 -0.36
C ALA A 252 -23.98 1.85 -1.12
N PRO A 253 -23.53 1.87 -2.41
CA PRO A 253 -23.15 0.65 -3.11
C PRO A 253 -21.95 -0.07 -2.47
N LEU A 254 -20.93 0.71 -2.08
CA LEU A 254 -19.73 0.18 -1.41
C LEU A 254 -20.09 -0.47 -0.06
N GLU A 255 -20.94 0.18 0.73
CA GLU A 255 -21.41 -0.34 2.00
C GLU A 255 -22.25 -1.61 1.85
N ALA A 256 -23.12 -1.67 0.84
CA ALA A 256 -23.92 -2.85 0.55
C ALA A 256 -23.02 -4.05 0.20
N TRP A 257 -22.00 -3.85 -0.63
CA TRP A 257 -21.01 -4.89 -0.95
C TRP A 257 -20.21 -5.33 0.29
N LEU A 258 -19.77 -4.40 1.13
CA LEU A 258 -19.07 -4.72 2.39
C LEU A 258 -19.97 -5.50 3.36
N ALA A 259 -21.26 -5.16 3.44
CA ALA A 259 -22.25 -5.88 4.26
C ALA A 259 -22.56 -7.29 3.72
N ALA A 260 -22.46 -7.47 2.41
CA ALA A 260 -22.58 -8.78 1.76
C ALA A 260 -21.31 -9.66 1.88
N GLY A 261 -20.27 -9.20 2.58
CA GLY A 261 -19.06 -9.98 2.85
C GLY A 261 -17.83 -9.59 2.04
N ALA A 262 -17.91 -8.53 1.23
CA ALA A 262 -16.80 -8.05 0.40
C ALA A 262 -16.21 -9.16 -0.50
N ASP A 263 -17.08 -9.88 -1.22
CA ASP A 263 -16.67 -10.93 -2.16
C ASP A 263 -15.79 -10.34 -3.27
N THR A 264 -14.67 -11.02 -3.56
CA THR A 264 -13.73 -10.68 -4.63
C THR A 264 -13.63 -11.76 -5.71
N ASP A 265 -14.30 -12.89 -5.53
CA ASP A 265 -14.33 -13.99 -6.49
C ASP A 265 -15.30 -13.69 -7.64
N HIS A 266 -16.36 -12.92 -7.34
CA HIS A 266 -17.34 -12.46 -8.31
C HIS A 266 -17.36 -10.92 -8.36
N PRO A 267 -17.25 -10.30 -9.54
CA PRO A 267 -17.39 -8.86 -9.65
C PRO A 267 -18.81 -8.42 -9.23
N PRO A 268 -18.94 -7.29 -8.50
CA PRO A 268 -20.25 -6.71 -8.22
C PRO A 268 -21.01 -6.42 -9.52
N ARG A 269 -22.35 -6.52 -9.51
CA ARG A 269 -23.16 -6.27 -10.72
C ARG A 269 -22.96 -4.85 -11.25
N GLU A 270 -22.72 -3.91 -10.35
CA GLU A 270 -22.44 -2.51 -10.61
C GLU A 270 -21.11 -2.29 -11.35
N PHE A 271 -20.23 -3.30 -11.36
CA PHE A 271 -18.92 -3.26 -12.00
C PHE A 271 -19.00 -3.37 -13.53
N GLU A 272 -20.02 -4.06 -14.08
CA GLU A 272 -20.18 -4.27 -15.52
C GLU A 272 -20.41 -2.96 -16.30
N HIS A 273 -20.91 -1.92 -15.63
CA HIS A 273 -21.17 -0.62 -16.25
C HIS A 273 -19.97 0.35 -16.20
N ALA A 274 -18.99 0.11 -15.33
CA ALA A 274 -17.86 1.02 -15.12
C ALA A 274 -16.62 0.65 -15.96
N THR A 275 -16.43 -0.63 -16.29
CA THR A 275 -15.24 -1.10 -17.03
C THR A 275 -15.51 -1.59 -18.46
N ALA A 276 -16.76 -1.50 -18.93
CA ALA A 276 -17.17 -1.85 -20.29
C ALA A 276 -16.81 -0.76 -21.31
#